data_AF-A0A150QMH3-F1
#
_entry.id   AF-A0A150QMH3-F1
#
_cell.length_a   1.000
_cell.length_b   1.000
_cell.length_c   1.000
_cell.angle_alpha   90.00
_cell.angle_beta   90.00
_cell.angle_gamma   90.00
#
_symmetry.space_group_name_H-M   'P 1'
#
loop_
_entity.id
_entity.type
_entity.pdbx_description
1 polymer ?
#
loop_
_entity_poly.entity_id
_entity_poly.type
_entity_poly.pdbx_seq_one_letter_code
_entity_poly.pdbx_strand_id
1 'polypeptide(L)'
;MRINDQAGLSTVSFGKISQRTFGFLSCATALLLGACSGGDIDPGGTGGTPDVGTPGSGGSGPTPSVTSGGAPSTSAATTGSSSTGNAAGGTGGSSGTGDVHPKDHCVDGFDPHPSDAMMKDGPAEFSKNGQIDLTVQPEVIAWMEQNEWQAAHFEWHSIRRCGAGGFGGMSRVNICSSSVPVPSDQECKTTGDGFQFLAMHRHMIQSLKQLWPNHAEQFDGFKKFPTTAEEVPQQWRADFRPWSATTLANAKIADEIDKPENLSRFPDEGALGMWLQCFAGQAIPGSSQTASGLHGDLHFKWVRSNNTDHGLGNQFTNIDNYMFWKLHGWIDNVWEKYRVAKGLSPTDQELKDAVAAQCYEMDAIARVINPELTPDPEDPLPTESGVFHTTVRPIFESAIHKCSGCHAAPSTGPQAGLSLGGDISSADIVAGLVNKPSRAGGQFKLVVPGDPEQSWLYRKAAGTAATAGCRPSATASCNTGVMPQSAENKPTLTNAELATLRQWIQDGAPAPAKP
;
A
#
# COMPACT_ATOMS: atom_id res chain seq x y z
N MET A 1 48.58 46.25 -8.12
CA MET A 1 47.57 47.26 -8.52
C MET A 1 46.64 47.43 -7.32
N ARG A 2 46.77 48.55 -6.59
CA ARG A 2 45.90 48.99 -5.49
C ARG A 2 44.82 49.92 -6.04
N ILE A 3 43.68 50.00 -5.34
CA ILE A 3 42.68 51.10 -5.16
C ILE A 3 41.42 50.36 -4.60
N ASN A 4 41.13 50.35 -3.28
CA ASN A 4 40.44 51.35 -2.42
C ASN A 4 39.18 51.96 -3.10
N ASP A 5 38.04 52.28 -2.49
CA ASP A 5 37.52 52.26 -1.11
C ASP A 5 36.02 52.62 -1.22
N GLN A 6 35.22 52.07 -0.30
CA GLN A 6 34.15 52.69 0.52
C GLN A 6 32.90 53.44 -0.02
N ALA A 7 31.84 53.23 0.80
CA ALA A 7 30.71 54.09 1.20
C ALA A 7 29.44 54.08 0.32
N GLY A 8 28.20 54.00 0.84
CA GLY A 8 27.72 53.90 2.23
C GLY A 8 26.19 54.10 2.34
N LEU A 9 25.64 53.61 3.46
CA LEU A 9 24.52 54.08 4.30
C LEU A 9 23.08 54.23 3.74
N SER A 10 22.17 53.48 4.37
CA SER A 10 21.14 54.11 5.23
C SER A 10 20.68 53.22 6.38
N THR A 11 20.75 53.81 7.56
CA THR A 11 20.32 53.38 8.89
C THR A 11 18.83 53.66 9.13
N VAL A 12 18.14 52.78 9.85
CA VAL A 12 17.20 53.22 10.90
C VAL A 12 17.38 52.31 12.12
N SER A 13 17.65 52.96 13.26
CA SER A 13 17.85 52.42 14.61
C SER A 13 16.58 52.66 15.42
N PHE A 14 16.16 51.70 16.24
CA PHE A 14 15.60 51.86 17.61
C PHE A 14 15.58 50.44 18.21
N GLY A 15 15.94 50.12 19.44
CA GLY A 15 16.34 50.83 20.64
C GLY A 15 16.28 49.78 21.75
N LYS A 16 17.33 49.68 22.58
CA LYS A 16 17.39 48.76 23.74
C LYS A 16 16.37 49.20 24.80
N ILE A 17 15.56 48.26 25.30
CA ILE A 17 14.98 48.32 26.66
C ILE A 17 15.17 46.97 27.36
N SER A 18 15.44 47.12 28.65
CA SER A 18 15.98 46.18 29.63
C SER A 18 14.94 45.22 30.24
N GLN A 19 15.42 44.01 30.56
CA GLN A 19 15.13 43.14 31.71
C GLN A 19 13.70 42.84 32.20
N ARG A 20 13.54 41.51 32.43
CA ARG A 20 12.71 40.81 33.43
C ARG A 20 11.20 40.83 33.21
N THR A 21 10.61 39.65 32.98
CA THR A 21 9.79 38.92 33.98
C THR A 21 9.41 37.54 33.40
N PHE A 22 9.38 36.54 34.30
CA PHE A 22 8.90 35.17 34.16
C PHE A 22 7.56 35.03 33.42
N GLY A 23 7.35 33.90 32.73
CA GLY A 23 6.00 33.44 32.38
C GLY A 23 5.96 32.36 31.30
N PHE A 24 6.00 31.10 31.74
CA PHE A 24 5.49 29.88 31.10
C PHE A 24 4.92 30.01 29.68
N LEU A 25 5.61 29.40 28.69
CA LEU A 25 4.98 28.99 27.44
C LEU A 25 4.54 27.53 27.58
N SER A 26 3.23 27.35 27.71
CA SER A 26 2.57 26.05 27.81
C SER A 26 2.75 25.22 26.53
N CYS A 27 3.31 24.02 26.68
CA CYS A 27 3.08 22.93 25.74
C CYS A 27 1.60 22.53 25.83
N ALA A 28 0.88 22.62 24.71
CA ALA A 28 -0.47 22.11 24.60
C ALA A 28 -0.43 20.57 24.52
N THR A 29 -0.37 19.92 25.67
CA THR A 29 -0.67 18.49 25.83
C THR A 29 -2.19 18.34 25.80
N ALA A 30 -2.76 17.91 24.67
CA ALA A 30 -4.17 17.52 24.62
C ALA A 30 -4.33 16.09 25.13
N LEU A 31 -4.46 15.97 26.44
CA LEU A 31 -4.80 14.76 27.19
C LEU A 31 -6.25 14.94 27.66
N LEU A 32 -7.23 14.20 27.12
CA LEU A 32 -8.56 14.11 27.72
C LEU A 32 -9.16 12.70 27.60
N LEU A 33 -9.31 12.08 28.78
CA LEU A 33 -10.12 10.91 29.09
C LEU A 33 -11.56 11.35 29.44
N GLY A 34 -12.54 10.58 28.97
CA GLY A 34 -13.70 10.06 29.73
C GLY A 34 -14.87 10.98 30.14
N ALA A 35 -16.10 10.59 29.76
CA ALA A 35 -17.24 10.49 30.67
C ALA A 35 -18.43 9.74 30.04
N CYS A 36 -19.04 8.86 30.84
CA CYS A 36 -20.23 8.06 30.55
C CYS A 36 -21.53 8.85 30.79
N SER A 37 -22.58 8.54 30.04
CA SER A 37 -24.03 8.54 30.39
C SER A 37 -24.78 8.17 29.10
N GLY A 38 -25.67 7.18 29.02
CA GLY A 38 -26.72 6.78 29.95
C GLY A 38 -28.04 7.24 29.35
N GLY A 39 -28.81 6.32 28.75
CA GLY A 39 -30.10 6.64 28.15
C GLY A 39 -30.72 5.46 27.38
N ASP A 40 -31.40 4.60 28.13
CA ASP A 40 -32.33 3.57 27.64
C ASP A 40 -33.46 4.18 26.78
N ILE A 41 -33.81 3.51 25.68
CA ILE A 41 -35.18 3.50 25.15
C ILE A 41 -35.52 2.06 24.72
N ASP A 42 -36.66 1.61 25.23
CA ASP A 42 -37.28 0.28 25.14
C ASP A 42 -37.42 -0.36 23.74
N PRO A 43 -37.54 -1.70 23.67
CA PRO A 43 -37.82 -2.46 22.47
C PRO A 43 -39.33 -2.66 22.27
N GLY A 44 -39.81 -2.51 21.04
CA GLY A 44 -41.17 -2.87 20.67
C GLY A 44 -41.25 -3.30 19.21
N GLY A 45 -41.71 -4.52 18.94
CA GLY A 45 -42.06 -4.94 17.58
C GLY A 45 -41.97 -6.43 17.29
N THR A 46 -42.92 -7.16 17.85
CA THR A 46 -43.34 -8.53 17.51
C THR A 46 -43.50 -8.83 16.01
N GLY A 47 -43.20 -10.06 15.59
CA GLY A 47 -44.02 -10.74 14.58
C GLY A 47 -43.30 -11.73 13.64
N GLY A 48 -43.62 -13.02 13.80
CA GLY A 48 -43.84 -13.91 12.65
C GLY A 48 -42.83 -15.02 12.39
N THR A 49 -43.01 -16.17 13.05
CA THR A 49 -42.76 -17.49 12.43
C THR A 49 -43.90 -17.79 11.43
N PRO A 50 -43.64 -18.61 10.39
CA PRO A 50 -43.96 -20.02 10.59
C PRO A 50 -42.89 -21.00 10.08
N ASP A 51 -43.03 -22.15 10.72
CA ASP A 51 -42.42 -23.45 10.63
C ASP A 51 -42.42 -24.14 9.25
N VAL A 52 -41.78 -25.32 9.25
CA VAL A 52 -41.92 -26.51 8.40
C VAL A 52 -40.85 -26.78 7.33
N GLY A 53 -40.02 -27.81 7.59
CA GLY A 53 -39.58 -28.76 6.57
C GLY A 53 -38.13 -29.26 6.62
N THR A 54 -37.84 -30.24 7.46
CA THR A 54 -36.85 -31.33 7.20
C THR A 54 -37.68 -32.61 6.92
N PRO A 55 -37.21 -33.72 6.28
CA PRO A 55 -35.83 -34.21 6.21
C PRO A 55 -35.40 -34.94 4.90
N GLY A 56 -34.12 -35.34 4.82
CA GLY A 56 -33.62 -36.40 3.92
C GLY A 56 -32.14 -36.21 3.57
N SER A 57 -31.18 -36.85 4.22
CA SER A 57 -30.74 -38.26 4.14
C SER A 57 -29.88 -38.59 2.90
N GLY A 58 -28.61 -38.93 3.16
CA GLY A 58 -27.91 -40.07 2.56
C GLY A 58 -27.18 -39.84 1.23
N GLY A 59 -25.88 -40.16 1.21
CA GLY A 59 -25.13 -40.31 -0.04
C GLY A 59 -23.62 -40.38 0.12
N SER A 60 -23.12 -41.50 0.63
CA SER A 60 -21.70 -41.81 0.75
C SER A 60 -21.14 -42.45 -0.54
N GLY A 61 -19.96 -41.98 -0.96
CA GLY A 61 -18.92 -42.75 -1.68
C GLY A 61 -18.96 -42.73 -3.23
N PRO A 62 -17.91 -43.22 -3.91
CA PRO A 62 -16.48 -43.18 -3.58
C PRO A 62 -15.62 -42.56 -4.71
N THR A 63 -14.34 -42.36 -4.39
CA THR A 63 -13.23 -42.04 -5.30
C THR A 63 -13.01 -43.09 -6.39
N PRO A 64 -12.30 -42.73 -7.46
CA PRO A 64 -11.15 -43.55 -7.83
C PRO A 64 -9.87 -42.74 -8.03
N SER A 65 -8.84 -43.29 -7.41
CA SER A 65 -7.42 -43.11 -7.66
C SER A 65 -7.05 -43.31 -9.14
N VAL A 66 -6.23 -42.42 -9.69
CA VAL A 66 -5.38 -42.73 -10.85
C VAL A 66 -3.93 -42.44 -10.47
N THR A 67 -3.15 -43.51 -10.50
CA THR A 67 -1.71 -43.58 -10.28
C THR A 67 -1.00 -43.59 -11.64
N SER A 68 -0.07 -42.66 -11.85
CA SER A 68 1.06 -42.76 -12.81
C SER A 68 2.00 -41.60 -12.48
N GLY A 69 3.26 -41.75 -12.06
CA GLY A 69 4.25 -42.75 -12.45
C GLY A 69 5.10 -42.17 -13.59
N GLY A 70 6.18 -41.46 -13.27
CA GLY A 70 7.12 -40.92 -14.28
C GLY A 70 8.27 -40.15 -13.63
N ALA A 71 9.49 -40.66 -13.81
CA ALA A 71 10.72 -40.41 -13.07
C ALA A 71 11.45 -39.09 -13.44
N PRO A 72 12.51 -38.70 -12.69
CA PRO A 72 13.13 -37.39 -12.75
C PRO A 72 14.32 -37.33 -13.73
N SER A 73 14.53 -36.16 -14.33
CA SER A 73 15.71 -35.85 -15.15
C SER A 73 16.59 -34.84 -14.42
N THR A 74 17.71 -35.33 -13.89
CA THR A 74 18.87 -34.61 -13.39
C THR A 74 19.74 -34.07 -14.52
N SER A 75 20.26 -32.85 -14.39
CA SER A 75 21.60 -32.39 -14.83
C SER A 75 21.59 -30.86 -14.92
N ALA A 76 22.61 -30.09 -14.63
CA ALA A 76 23.89 -30.25 -13.96
C ALA A 76 24.43 -28.82 -13.85
N ALA A 77 25.09 -28.51 -12.75
CA ALA A 77 25.76 -27.23 -12.54
C ALA A 77 26.96 -27.06 -13.49
N THR A 78 27.16 -25.84 -13.97
CA THR A 78 28.44 -25.39 -14.51
C THR A 78 28.91 -24.16 -13.74
N THR A 79 29.92 -24.40 -12.91
CA THR A 79 30.83 -23.43 -12.28
C THR A 79 31.85 -22.90 -13.27
N GLY A 80 32.26 -21.64 -13.05
CA GLY A 80 33.49 -21.04 -13.56
C GLY A 80 33.23 -19.72 -14.29
N SER A 81 33.98 -18.64 -14.13
CA SER A 81 35.17 -18.39 -13.33
C SER A 81 35.38 -16.87 -13.34
N SER A 82 35.98 -16.37 -12.26
CA SER A 82 36.44 -15.01 -12.01
C SER A 82 37.30 -14.39 -13.13
N SER A 83 37.06 -13.11 -13.44
CA SER A 83 38.09 -12.22 -13.98
C SER A 83 38.01 -10.84 -13.33
N THR A 84 39.10 -10.47 -12.67
CA THR A 84 39.40 -9.17 -12.08
C THR A 84 39.56 -8.08 -13.14
N GLY A 85 38.89 -6.94 -12.95
CA GLY A 85 39.12 -5.72 -13.73
C GLY A 85 38.75 -4.47 -12.92
N ASN A 86 39.76 -3.72 -12.50
CA ASN A 86 39.60 -2.34 -12.02
C ASN A 86 39.20 -1.43 -13.19
N ALA A 87 38.26 -0.50 -12.97
CA ALA A 87 38.48 0.95 -13.09
C ALA A 87 37.16 1.77 -13.09
N ALA A 88 37.25 2.92 -12.41
CA ALA A 88 36.66 4.22 -12.75
C ALA A 88 35.12 4.38 -12.78
N GLY A 89 34.68 5.44 -12.09
CA GLY A 89 33.28 5.83 -11.97
C GLY A 89 32.60 6.10 -13.31
N GLY A 90 31.39 5.56 -13.43
CA GLY A 90 30.43 5.82 -14.49
C GLY A 90 29.05 5.45 -13.95
N THR A 91 28.12 6.38 -14.09
CA THR A 91 26.68 6.23 -13.82
C THR A 91 26.13 4.95 -14.48
N GLY A 92 25.57 4.06 -13.67
CA GLY A 92 25.12 2.74 -14.07
C GLY A 92 23.89 2.79 -14.96
N GLY A 93 24.09 2.64 -16.27
CA GLY A 93 23.08 2.14 -17.20
C GLY A 93 23.38 0.67 -17.49
N SER A 94 22.54 -0.22 -16.97
CA SER A 94 22.63 -1.66 -17.22
C SER A 94 22.32 -1.95 -18.69
N SER A 95 23.29 -2.47 -19.44
CA SER A 95 23.11 -2.94 -20.82
C SER A 95 23.25 -4.46 -20.85
N GLY A 96 22.17 -5.14 -20.45
CA GLY A 96 22.00 -6.58 -20.64
C GLY A 96 21.20 -6.84 -21.91
N THR A 97 21.82 -7.49 -22.89
CA THR A 97 21.16 -7.94 -24.12
C THR A 97 20.22 -9.12 -23.84
N GLY A 98 18.91 -8.85 -23.78
CA GLY A 98 17.83 -9.84 -23.74
C GLY A 98 16.51 -9.16 -23.34
N ASP A 99 15.52 -9.15 -24.23
CA ASP A 99 14.15 -8.64 -24.06
C ASP A 99 13.99 -7.50 -23.02
N VAL A 100 14.35 -6.28 -23.43
CA VAL A 100 14.23 -5.03 -22.66
C VAL A 100 12.75 -4.68 -22.47
N HIS A 101 12.12 -5.28 -21.47
CA HIS A 101 11.04 -4.64 -20.75
C HIS A 101 11.67 -3.71 -19.70
N PRO A 102 11.27 -2.43 -19.60
CA PRO A 102 11.64 -1.59 -18.46
C PRO A 102 11.29 -2.32 -17.18
N LYS A 103 12.26 -2.41 -16.26
CA LYS A 103 12.08 -3.10 -14.98
C LYS A 103 11.03 -2.33 -14.17
N ASP A 104 9.91 -2.97 -13.84
CA ASP A 104 8.90 -2.38 -12.97
C ASP A 104 9.27 -2.72 -11.54
N HIS A 105 9.84 -1.78 -10.78
CA HIS A 105 10.31 -2.08 -9.43
C HIS A 105 9.18 -2.51 -8.47
N CYS A 106 7.91 -2.19 -8.75
CA CYS A 106 6.79 -2.65 -7.92
C CYS A 106 6.45 -4.13 -8.13
N VAL A 107 6.83 -4.70 -9.27
CA VAL A 107 6.58 -6.10 -9.63
C VAL A 107 7.86 -6.93 -9.59
N ASP A 108 8.92 -6.41 -10.20
CA ASP A 108 10.23 -7.04 -10.37
C ASP A 108 11.16 -6.79 -9.18
N GLY A 109 10.82 -5.83 -8.32
CA GLY A 109 11.62 -5.41 -7.16
C GLY A 109 12.76 -4.46 -7.51
N PHE A 110 13.43 -3.95 -6.48
CA PHE A 110 14.56 -3.04 -6.64
C PHE A 110 15.86 -3.81 -6.95
N ASP A 111 16.76 -3.20 -7.72
CA ASP A 111 18.15 -3.65 -7.77
C ASP A 111 18.89 -3.22 -6.49
N PRO A 112 19.89 -3.99 -6.02
CA PRO A 112 20.70 -3.58 -4.88
C PRO A 112 21.32 -2.19 -5.11
N HIS A 113 21.13 -1.31 -4.15
CA HIS A 113 21.66 0.05 -4.19
C HIS A 113 23.19 0.01 -4.08
N PRO A 114 23.96 0.85 -4.82
CA PRO A 114 25.42 0.82 -4.78
C PRO A 114 26.05 0.99 -3.39
N SER A 115 25.33 1.64 -2.47
CA SER A 115 25.82 1.79 -1.09
C SER A 115 25.73 0.52 -0.23
N ASP A 116 25.01 -0.52 -0.65
CA ASP A 116 24.92 -1.79 0.07
C ASP A 116 26.27 -2.48 0.29
N ALA A 117 27.26 -2.21 -0.57
CA ALA A 117 28.61 -2.75 -0.38
C ALA A 117 29.46 -1.99 0.67
N MET A 118 29.03 -0.79 1.08
CA MET A 118 29.81 0.13 1.91
C MET A 118 29.08 0.62 3.16
N MET A 119 27.77 0.40 3.24
CA MET A 119 26.95 0.78 4.37
C MET A 119 27.40 0.03 5.63
N LYS A 120 27.26 0.66 6.80
CA LYS A 120 27.61 0.03 8.08
C LYS A 120 26.48 -0.86 8.58
N ASP A 121 26.84 -1.92 9.28
CA ASP A 121 25.88 -2.76 9.99
C ASP A 121 25.24 -2.04 11.17
N GLY A 122 23.95 -2.32 11.41
CA GLY A 122 23.17 -1.81 12.53
C GLY A 122 22.73 -0.35 12.39
N PRO A 123 22.14 0.25 13.43
CA PRO A 123 21.66 1.63 13.40
C PRO A 123 22.78 2.67 13.47
N ALA A 124 22.49 3.88 12.99
CA ALA A 124 23.30 5.06 13.24
C ALA A 124 22.79 5.82 14.48
N GLU A 125 23.71 6.32 15.32
CA GLU A 125 23.35 7.20 16.44
C GLU A 125 23.12 8.63 15.94
N PHE A 126 21.98 9.21 16.30
CA PHE A 126 21.66 10.61 16.05
C PHE A 126 21.47 11.34 17.37
N SER A 127 22.31 12.34 17.65
CA SER A 127 22.29 13.07 18.93
C SER A 127 21.80 14.49 18.75
N LYS A 128 20.74 14.87 19.49
CA LYS A 128 20.24 16.25 19.54
C LYS A 128 19.86 16.63 20.96
N ASN A 129 20.22 17.86 21.36
CA ASN A 129 19.97 18.42 22.69
C ASN A 129 20.35 17.48 23.86
N GLY A 130 21.45 16.74 23.71
CA GLY A 130 21.94 15.80 24.73
C GLY A 130 21.15 14.49 24.86
N GLN A 131 20.20 14.22 23.97
CA GLN A 131 19.49 12.93 23.90
C GLN A 131 19.89 12.19 22.63
N ILE A 132 20.35 10.95 22.78
CA ILE A 132 20.68 10.05 21.66
C ILE A 132 19.40 9.38 21.16
N ASP A 133 19.24 9.27 19.85
CA ASP A 133 18.28 8.39 19.19
C ASP A 133 18.99 7.50 18.15
N LEU A 134 18.26 6.57 17.56
CA LEU A 134 18.76 5.64 16.54
C LEU A 134 18.01 5.83 15.22
N THR A 135 18.75 6.06 14.14
CA THR A 135 18.22 6.10 12.78
C THR A 135 18.70 4.89 11.99
N VAL A 136 18.09 4.64 10.84
CA VAL A 136 18.75 3.86 9.78
C VAL A 136 20.03 4.57 9.33
N GLN A 137 20.86 3.87 8.57
CA GLN A 137 22.12 4.45 8.08
C GLN A 137 21.85 5.65 7.16
N PRO A 138 22.75 6.66 7.14
CA PRO A 138 22.57 7.88 6.34
C PRO A 138 22.33 7.62 4.86
N GLU A 139 22.90 6.55 4.30
CA GLU A 139 22.70 6.14 2.91
C GLU A 139 21.25 5.76 2.61
N VAL A 140 20.57 5.12 3.58
CA VAL A 140 19.14 4.78 3.46
C VAL A 140 18.29 6.05 3.54
N ILE A 141 18.61 6.95 4.47
CA ILE A 141 17.89 8.24 4.61
C ILE A 141 18.03 9.05 3.31
N ALA A 142 19.25 9.20 2.79
CA ALA A 142 19.51 9.95 1.57
C ALA A 142 18.78 9.36 0.36
N TRP A 143 18.67 8.04 0.27
CA TRP A 143 17.88 7.39 -0.78
C TRP A 143 16.39 7.65 -0.59
N MET A 144 15.85 7.53 0.63
CA MET A 144 14.44 7.83 0.91
C MET A 144 14.11 9.30 0.57
N GLU A 145 14.99 10.24 0.90
CA GLU A 145 14.84 11.66 0.57
C GLU A 145 14.83 11.89 -0.94
N GLN A 146 15.74 11.25 -1.68
CA GLN A 146 15.81 11.33 -3.15
C GLN A 146 14.57 10.78 -3.84
N ASN A 147 13.84 9.87 -3.20
CA ASN A 147 12.63 9.26 -3.73
C ASN A 147 11.36 9.80 -3.06
N GLU A 148 11.46 10.88 -2.26
CA GLU A 148 10.36 11.49 -1.50
C GLU A 148 9.60 10.54 -0.55
N TRP A 149 10.22 9.45 -0.10
CA TRP A 149 9.55 8.41 0.69
C TRP A 149 9.01 8.92 2.02
N GLN A 150 9.72 9.81 2.71
CA GLN A 150 9.26 10.40 3.98
C GLN A 150 7.95 11.17 3.79
N ALA A 151 7.91 12.04 2.77
CA ALA A 151 6.74 12.85 2.47
C ALA A 151 5.61 11.98 1.90
N ALA A 152 5.92 11.04 1.00
CA ALA A 152 4.94 10.13 0.41
C ALA A 152 4.29 9.23 1.45
N HIS A 153 5.05 8.67 2.40
CA HIS A 153 4.52 7.90 3.53
C HIS A 153 3.52 8.72 4.37
N PHE A 154 3.88 9.98 4.67
CA PHE A 154 2.99 10.88 5.40
C PHE A 154 1.69 11.19 4.62
N GLU A 155 1.81 11.46 3.32
CA GLU A 155 0.66 11.74 2.47
C GLU A 155 -0.20 10.51 2.20
N TRP A 156 0.38 9.30 2.19
CA TRP A 156 -0.34 8.03 2.11
C TRP A 156 -1.28 7.82 3.31
N HIS A 157 -0.84 8.21 4.52
CA HIS A 157 -1.72 8.27 5.67
C HIS A 157 -2.76 9.39 5.54
N SER A 158 -2.39 10.53 4.97
CA SER A 158 -3.26 11.69 4.84
C SER A 158 -4.40 11.49 3.84
N ILE A 159 -4.16 10.79 2.71
CA ILE A 159 -5.18 10.54 1.68
C ILE A 159 -6.29 9.60 2.17
N ARG A 160 -6.00 8.76 3.17
CA ARG A 160 -6.98 7.92 3.86
C ARG A 160 -7.82 8.69 4.88
N ARG A 161 -7.56 9.98 5.09
CA ARG A 161 -8.29 10.88 6.00
C ARG A 161 -9.08 11.95 5.26
N CYS A 162 -9.32 11.80 3.96
CA CYS A 162 -10.04 12.76 3.14
C CYS A 162 -11.57 12.74 3.34
N GLY A 163 -12.12 11.65 3.90
CA GLY A 163 -13.55 11.50 4.17
C GLY A 163 -14.11 12.46 5.24
N ALA A 164 -15.44 12.57 5.30
CA ALA A 164 -16.14 13.42 6.27
C ALA A 164 -15.76 13.05 7.72
N GLY A 165 -15.15 13.99 8.43
CA GLY A 165 -14.67 13.82 9.82
C GLY A 165 -13.21 13.40 9.96
N GLY A 166 -12.45 13.26 8.87
CA GLY A 166 -11.01 13.05 8.92
C GLY A 166 -10.25 14.36 9.18
N PHE A 167 -9.14 14.27 9.92
CA PHE A 167 -8.19 15.38 10.11
C PHE A 167 -7.34 15.62 8.84
N GLY A 168 -7.97 15.68 7.66
CA GLY A 168 -7.30 15.88 6.35
C GLY A 168 -6.53 17.20 6.21
N GLY A 169 -6.52 18.05 7.24
CA GLY A 169 -5.84 19.34 7.26
C GLY A 169 -4.32 19.28 7.50
N MET A 170 -3.69 18.10 7.57
CA MET A 170 -2.23 18.01 7.75
C MET A 170 -1.45 17.71 6.46
N SER A 171 -2.12 17.50 5.32
CA SER A 171 -1.47 17.31 4.03
C SER A 171 -0.67 18.55 3.60
N ARG A 172 0.57 18.36 3.15
CA ARG A 172 1.45 19.40 2.61
C ARG A 172 1.13 19.77 1.17
N VAL A 173 0.59 18.82 0.42
CA VAL A 173 0.32 18.96 -1.03
C VAL A 173 -1.17 18.99 -1.37
N ASN A 174 -2.05 19.11 -0.36
CA ASN A 174 -3.50 19.01 -0.52
C ASN A 174 -3.89 17.70 -1.24
N ILE A 175 -3.38 16.58 -0.74
CA ILE A 175 -3.44 15.27 -1.39
C ILE A 175 -4.88 14.83 -1.72
N CYS A 176 -5.86 15.23 -0.91
CA CYS A 176 -7.29 14.95 -1.12
C CYS A 176 -7.87 15.58 -2.39
N SER A 177 -7.20 16.59 -2.95
CA SER A 177 -7.58 17.27 -4.20
C SER A 177 -6.54 17.06 -5.31
N SER A 178 -5.59 16.16 -5.12
CA SER A 178 -4.51 15.89 -6.08
C SER A 178 -4.98 14.99 -7.22
N SER A 179 -4.07 14.64 -8.12
CA SER A 179 -4.31 13.65 -9.17
C SER A 179 -4.35 12.21 -8.66
N VAL A 180 -3.87 11.94 -7.44
CA VAL A 180 -3.94 10.59 -6.85
C VAL A 180 -5.39 10.32 -6.40
N PRO A 181 -6.01 9.22 -6.86
CA PRO A 181 -7.37 8.88 -6.45
C PRO A 181 -7.45 8.67 -4.93
N VAL A 182 -8.42 9.31 -4.30
CA VAL A 182 -8.72 9.07 -2.88
C VAL A 182 -9.22 7.61 -2.72
N PRO A 183 -8.56 6.77 -1.89
CA PRO A 183 -8.98 5.40 -1.70
C PRO A 183 -10.40 5.32 -1.12
N SER A 184 -11.21 4.37 -1.58
CA SER A 184 -12.54 4.13 -1.00
C SER A 184 -12.47 3.65 0.45
N ASP A 185 -11.40 2.94 0.79
CA ASP A 185 -11.08 2.49 2.13
C ASP A 185 -10.38 3.62 2.88
N GLN A 186 -11.14 4.32 3.73
CA GLN A 186 -10.64 5.42 4.55
C GLN A 186 -10.19 4.90 5.92
N GLU A 187 -9.27 5.64 6.55
CA GLU A 187 -8.57 5.23 7.77
C GLU A 187 -9.55 4.78 8.85
N CYS A 188 -9.40 3.52 9.23
CA CYS A 188 -10.18 2.86 10.25
C CYS A 188 -11.71 2.84 9.99
N LYS A 189 -12.15 2.96 8.72
CA LYS A 189 -13.57 2.92 8.35
C LYS A 189 -14.01 1.56 7.80
N THR A 190 -13.13 0.86 7.11
CA THR A 190 -13.41 -0.43 6.47
C THR A 190 -12.26 -1.38 6.73
N THR A 191 -12.53 -2.69 6.68
CA THR A 191 -11.45 -3.70 6.81
C THR A 191 -10.47 -3.64 5.64
N GLY A 192 -10.88 -3.10 4.48
CA GLY A 192 -9.97 -2.82 3.36
C GLY A 192 -8.82 -1.89 3.73
N ASP A 193 -9.03 -0.89 4.59
CA ASP A 193 -7.98 0.01 5.08
C ASP A 193 -6.94 -0.74 5.92
N GLY A 194 -7.40 -1.62 6.82
CA GLY A 194 -6.51 -2.47 7.61
C GLY A 194 -5.63 -3.38 6.76
N PHE A 195 -6.17 -3.92 5.66
CA PHE A 195 -5.39 -4.72 4.72
C PHE A 195 -4.37 -3.88 3.94
N GLN A 196 -4.77 -2.69 3.48
CA GLN A 196 -3.86 -1.76 2.80
C GLN A 196 -2.73 -1.28 3.72
N PHE A 197 -3.02 -1.02 5.00
CA PHE A 197 -1.99 -0.73 6.00
C PHE A 197 -0.95 -1.83 6.11
N LEU A 198 -1.38 -3.08 6.22
CA LEU A 198 -0.48 -4.23 6.27
C LEU A 198 0.34 -4.35 4.98
N ALA A 199 -0.30 -4.24 3.83
CA ALA A 199 0.36 -4.35 2.52
C ALA A 199 1.36 -3.21 2.25
N MET A 200 1.05 -1.97 2.64
CA MET A 200 1.95 -0.83 2.42
C MET A 200 3.21 -0.93 3.26
N HIS A 201 3.08 -1.26 4.55
CA HIS A 201 4.27 -1.39 5.40
C HIS A 201 5.12 -2.62 5.00
N ARG A 202 4.49 -3.69 4.52
CA ARG A 202 5.21 -4.82 3.89
C ARG A 202 5.96 -4.40 2.64
N HIS A 203 5.33 -3.60 1.76
CA HIS A 203 6.02 -3.02 0.59
C HIS A 203 7.29 -2.28 1.02
N MET A 204 7.19 -1.33 1.96
CA MET A 204 8.35 -0.57 2.42
C MET A 204 9.48 -1.46 2.94
N ILE A 205 9.16 -2.45 3.79
CA ILE A 205 10.15 -3.39 4.34
C ILE A 205 10.81 -4.22 3.23
N GLN A 206 10.03 -4.74 2.28
CA GLN A 206 10.54 -5.56 1.18
C GLN A 206 11.47 -4.75 0.27
N SER A 207 11.09 -3.53 -0.08
CA SER A 207 11.90 -2.64 -0.92
C SER A 207 13.26 -2.35 -0.30
N LEU A 208 13.31 -2.00 0.99
CA LEU A 208 14.59 -1.72 1.65
C LEU A 208 15.47 -2.98 1.77
N LYS A 209 14.88 -4.16 1.97
CA LYS A 209 15.64 -5.43 1.93
C LYS A 209 16.18 -5.76 0.54
N GLN A 210 15.50 -5.35 -0.52
CA GLN A 210 15.97 -5.53 -1.90
C GLN A 210 17.07 -4.54 -2.27
N LEU A 211 16.96 -3.29 -1.82
CA LEU A 211 17.96 -2.24 -2.01
C LEU A 211 19.24 -2.50 -1.19
N TRP A 212 19.12 -3.06 0.02
CA TRP A 212 20.27 -3.36 0.88
C TRP A 212 20.29 -4.82 1.36
N PRO A 213 20.49 -5.80 0.45
CA PRO A 213 20.42 -7.22 0.80
C PRO A 213 21.54 -7.66 1.75
N ASN A 214 22.72 -7.03 1.74
CA ASN A 214 23.78 -7.35 2.70
C ASN A 214 23.47 -6.86 4.13
N HIS A 215 22.46 -6.00 4.27
CA HIS A 215 22.03 -5.40 5.53
C HIS A 215 20.53 -5.58 5.80
N ALA A 216 19.92 -6.60 5.18
CA ALA A 216 18.48 -6.85 5.26
C ALA A 216 17.98 -7.03 6.72
N GLU A 217 18.86 -7.48 7.63
CA GLU A 217 18.57 -7.63 9.05
C GLU A 217 18.29 -6.30 9.76
N GLN A 218 18.73 -5.16 9.20
CA GLN A 218 18.37 -3.84 9.72
C GLN A 218 16.87 -3.57 9.59
N PHE A 219 16.20 -4.17 8.61
CA PHE A 219 14.77 -4.05 8.37
C PHE A 219 13.95 -5.24 8.89
N ASP A 220 14.60 -6.23 9.51
CA ASP A 220 13.89 -7.28 10.24
C ASP A 220 13.23 -6.74 11.50
N GLY A 221 12.00 -7.18 11.73
CA GLY A 221 11.23 -6.85 12.93
C GLY A 221 11.69 -7.57 14.19
N PHE A 222 11.18 -7.12 15.33
CA PHE A 222 11.24 -7.95 16.54
C PHE A 222 10.48 -9.26 16.30
N LYS A 223 11.05 -10.36 16.81
CA LYS A 223 10.42 -11.70 16.74
C LYS A 223 9.19 -11.83 17.63
N LYS A 224 9.11 -10.98 18.66
CA LYS A 224 8.04 -10.87 19.64
C LYS A 224 7.93 -9.43 20.13
N PHE A 225 6.82 -9.07 20.73
CA PHE A 225 6.66 -7.72 21.28
C PHE A 225 7.70 -7.46 22.38
N PRO A 226 8.41 -6.30 22.38
CA PRO A 226 9.40 -6.00 23.40
C PRO A 226 8.72 -5.67 24.73
N THR A 227 8.91 -6.52 25.72
CA THR A 227 8.31 -6.44 27.06
C THR A 227 9.28 -5.96 28.13
N THR A 228 10.60 -6.03 27.89
CA THR A 228 11.63 -5.57 28.82
C THR A 228 12.65 -4.63 28.16
N ALA A 229 13.42 -3.91 28.99
CA ALA A 229 14.43 -2.97 28.50
C ALA A 229 15.57 -3.69 27.76
N GLU A 230 15.90 -4.92 28.12
CA GLU A 230 16.99 -5.69 27.53
C GLU A 230 16.73 -6.07 26.06
N GLU A 231 15.44 -6.12 25.68
CA GLU A 231 14.96 -6.51 24.36
C GLU A 231 15.04 -5.37 23.33
N VAL A 232 15.30 -4.14 23.77
CA VAL A 232 15.52 -2.96 22.90
C VAL A 232 17.00 -2.57 22.84
N PRO A 233 17.42 -1.78 21.84
CA PRO A 233 18.81 -1.30 21.72
C PRO A 233 19.33 -0.62 22.99
N GLN A 234 20.64 -0.71 23.24
CA GLN A 234 21.27 -0.23 24.46
C GLN A 234 20.93 1.25 24.76
N GLN A 235 20.92 2.09 23.73
CA GLN A 235 20.63 3.53 23.76
C GLN A 235 19.19 3.84 24.19
N TRP A 236 18.29 2.85 24.13
CA TRP A 236 16.86 2.98 24.46
C TRP A 236 16.51 2.41 25.84
N ARG A 237 17.40 1.64 26.46
CA ARG A 237 17.11 0.93 27.72
C ARG A 237 16.82 1.86 28.90
N ALA A 238 17.56 2.97 29.00
CA ALA A 238 17.38 3.94 30.09
C ALA A 238 16.02 4.68 30.03
N ASP A 239 15.48 4.83 28.81
CA ASP A 239 14.21 5.49 28.56
C ASP A 239 13.03 4.50 28.52
N PHE A 240 13.30 3.19 28.65
CA PHE A 240 12.26 2.18 28.71
C PHE A 240 11.32 2.45 29.90
N ARG A 241 10.02 2.32 29.65
CA ARG A 241 8.97 2.38 30.67
C ARG A 241 8.10 1.14 30.55
N PRO A 242 7.60 0.54 31.64
CA PRO A 242 6.69 -0.59 31.55
C PRO A 242 5.47 -0.29 30.69
N TRP A 243 4.98 -1.28 29.97
CA TRP A 243 3.73 -1.20 29.20
C TRP A 243 2.51 -1.29 30.11
N SER A 244 1.37 -0.79 29.63
CA SER A 244 0.11 -1.01 30.32
C SER A 244 -0.28 -2.49 30.29
N ALA A 245 -1.05 -2.94 31.26
CA ALA A 245 -1.57 -4.31 31.27
C ALA A 245 -2.39 -4.63 30.00
N THR A 246 -3.15 -3.65 29.51
CA THR A 246 -3.92 -3.77 28.26
C THR A 246 -3.01 -3.93 27.05
N THR A 247 -1.97 -3.12 26.93
CA THR A 247 -0.99 -3.23 25.83
C THR A 247 -0.30 -4.58 25.85
N LEU A 248 0.12 -5.08 27.02
CA LEU A 248 0.73 -6.41 27.15
C LEU A 248 -0.23 -7.55 26.79
N ALA A 249 -1.50 -7.43 27.17
CA ALA A 249 -2.52 -8.42 26.80
C ALA A 249 -2.76 -8.46 25.29
N ASN A 250 -2.87 -7.28 24.65
CA ASN A 250 -3.01 -7.18 23.20
C ASN A 250 -1.77 -7.67 22.46
N ALA A 251 -0.57 -7.27 22.91
CA ALA A 251 0.70 -7.75 22.36
C ALA A 251 0.81 -9.28 22.41
N LYS A 252 0.36 -9.90 23.51
CA LYS A 252 0.32 -11.36 23.62
C LYS A 252 -0.63 -12.01 22.60
N ILE A 253 -1.80 -11.43 22.36
CA ILE A 253 -2.73 -11.90 21.33
C ILE A 253 -2.05 -11.84 19.95
N ALA A 254 -1.32 -10.78 19.65
CA ALA A 254 -0.59 -10.61 18.39
C ALA A 254 0.60 -11.59 18.26
N ASP A 255 1.41 -11.77 19.30
CA ASP A 255 2.54 -12.70 19.29
C ASP A 255 2.11 -14.17 19.10
N GLU A 256 0.92 -14.51 19.62
CA GLU A 256 0.28 -15.83 19.61
C GLU A 256 -0.92 -15.87 18.64
N ILE A 257 -0.90 -15.07 17.57
CA ILE A 257 -2.03 -14.91 16.64
C ILE A 257 -2.43 -16.19 15.91
N ASP A 258 -1.51 -17.15 15.83
CA ASP A 258 -1.66 -18.47 15.24
C ASP A 258 -2.46 -19.46 16.12
N LYS A 259 -2.65 -19.14 17.42
CA LYS A 259 -3.47 -19.97 18.30
C LYS A 259 -4.94 -19.93 17.90
N PRO A 260 -5.69 -21.05 17.94
CA PRO A 260 -7.09 -21.10 17.50
C PRO A 260 -7.97 -20.02 18.10
N GLU A 261 -7.82 -19.71 19.38
CA GLU A 261 -8.61 -18.70 20.10
C GLU A 261 -8.30 -17.25 19.70
N ASN A 262 -7.12 -16.99 19.14
CA ASN A 262 -6.72 -15.67 18.62
C ASN A 262 -7.02 -15.57 17.13
N LEU A 263 -6.74 -16.63 16.38
CA LEU A 263 -7.02 -16.75 14.95
C LEU A 263 -8.51 -16.59 14.63
N SER A 264 -9.40 -17.09 15.50
CA SER A 264 -10.85 -16.96 15.33
C SER A 264 -11.40 -15.57 15.64
N ARG A 265 -10.60 -14.66 16.22
CA ARG A 265 -11.03 -13.29 16.53
C ARG A 265 -11.17 -12.44 15.28
N PHE A 266 -10.42 -12.76 14.23
CA PHE A 266 -10.34 -11.97 13.02
C PHE A 266 -10.93 -12.79 11.85
N PRO A 267 -11.98 -12.28 11.19
CA PRO A 267 -12.57 -12.96 10.03
C PRO A 267 -11.62 -12.98 8.83
N ASP A 268 -10.90 -11.89 8.61
CA ASP A 268 -9.99 -11.68 7.48
C ASP A 268 -8.75 -10.86 7.90
N GLU A 269 -7.83 -10.66 6.97
CA GLU A 269 -6.59 -9.90 7.18
C GLU A 269 -6.86 -8.41 7.44
N GLY A 270 -7.90 -7.87 6.83
CA GLY A 270 -8.30 -6.48 7.00
C GLY A 270 -8.77 -6.17 8.43
N ALA A 271 -9.54 -7.07 9.04
CA ALA A 271 -9.95 -6.97 10.42
C ALA A 271 -8.76 -7.06 11.40
N LEU A 272 -7.76 -7.91 11.11
CA LEU A 272 -6.50 -7.93 11.87
C LEU A 272 -5.74 -6.61 11.72
N GLY A 273 -5.60 -6.10 10.49
CA GLY A 273 -4.93 -4.84 10.21
C GLY A 273 -5.57 -3.66 10.95
N MET A 274 -6.90 -3.54 10.89
CA MET A 274 -7.63 -2.53 11.66
C MET A 274 -7.42 -2.69 13.17
N TRP A 275 -7.40 -3.93 13.66
CA TRP A 275 -7.17 -4.18 15.08
C TRP A 275 -5.79 -3.73 15.54
N LEU A 276 -4.76 -3.85 14.70
CA LEU A 276 -3.40 -3.40 14.99
C LEU A 276 -3.24 -1.89 14.84
N GLN A 277 -3.74 -1.30 13.76
CA GLN A 277 -3.50 0.10 13.36
C GLN A 277 -4.34 1.11 14.16
N CYS A 278 -5.62 0.81 14.37
CA CYS A 278 -6.61 1.82 14.76
C CYS A 278 -6.60 2.14 16.25
N PHE A 279 -7.17 3.30 16.60
CA PHE A 279 -7.25 3.77 17.98
C PHE A 279 -7.97 2.76 18.89
N ALA A 280 -7.43 2.60 20.10
CA ALA A 280 -7.97 1.67 21.07
C ALA A 280 -9.47 1.89 21.29
N GLY A 281 -10.25 0.81 21.20
CA GLY A 281 -11.71 0.83 21.40
C GLY A 281 -12.54 1.12 20.16
N GLN A 282 -11.94 1.45 19.01
CA GLN A 282 -12.68 1.63 17.76
C GLN A 282 -13.32 0.32 17.29
N ALA A 283 -14.61 0.36 16.94
CA ALA A 283 -15.31 -0.82 16.41
C ALA A 283 -14.76 -1.23 15.03
N ILE A 284 -14.61 -2.53 14.82
CA ILE A 284 -14.13 -3.10 13.55
C ILE A 284 -15.34 -3.66 12.79
N PRO A 285 -15.67 -3.14 11.59
CA PRO A 285 -16.79 -3.65 10.80
C PRO A 285 -16.69 -5.15 10.55
N GLY A 286 -17.80 -5.88 10.76
CA GLY A 286 -17.84 -7.32 10.56
C GLY A 286 -17.11 -8.16 11.61
N SER A 287 -16.60 -7.54 12.70
CA SER A 287 -15.93 -8.23 13.80
C SER A 287 -16.56 -7.90 15.16
N SER A 288 -16.42 -8.83 16.11
CA SER A 288 -16.75 -8.61 17.53
C SER A 288 -15.64 -7.90 18.30
N GLN A 289 -14.47 -7.73 17.68
CA GLN A 289 -13.33 -7.07 18.30
C GLN A 289 -13.43 -5.54 18.17
N THR A 290 -12.81 -4.85 19.11
CA THR A 290 -12.47 -3.43 18.99
C THR A 290 -10.97 -3.29 18.82
N ALA A 291 -10.53 -2.25 18.14
CA ALA A 291 -9.13 -2.02 17.85
C ALA A 291 -8.27 -1.91 19.11
N SER A 292 -7.03 -2.36 19.02
CA SER A 292 -6.11 -2.50 20.15
C SER A 292 -5.38 -1.21 20.51
N GLY A 293 -5.14 -0.33 19.53
CA GLY A 293 -4.24 0.82 19.67
C GLY A 293 -2.75 0.47 19.61
N LEU A 294 -2.37 -0.79 19.32
CA LEU A 294 -0.98 -1.24 19.39
C LEU A 294 -0.04 -0.41 18.50
N HIS A 295 -0.42 -0.12 17.25
CA HIS A 295 0.40 0.70 16.37
C HIS A 295 0.69 2.10 16.96
N GLY A 296 -0.33 2.76 17.50
CA GLY A 296 -0.17 4.05 18.18
C GLY A 296 0.73 3.94 19.41
N ASP A 297 0.50 2.93 20.26
CA ASP A 297 1.34 2.65 21.43
C ASP A 297 2.82 2.50 21.03
N LEU A 298 3.10 1.77 19.96
CA LEU A 298 4.46 1.56 19.44
C LEU A 298 5.11 2.87 18.96
N HIS A 299 4.38 3.76 18.29
CA HIS A 299 4.94 5.05 17.88
C HIS A 299 5.17 6.01 19.06
N PHE A 300 4.22 6.08 19.99
CA PHE A 300 4.26 7.10 21.05
C PHE A 300 5.09 6.69 22.27
N LYS A 301 5.31 5.39 22.50
CA LYS A 301 6.04 4.89 23.67
C LYS A 301 7.42 5.51 23.87
N TRP A 302 8.12 5.73 22.76
CA TRP A 302 9.53 6.09 22.77
C TRP A 302 9.80 7.45 22.12
N VAL A 303 8.82 8.35 22.15
CA VAL A 303 9.04 9.73 21.72
C VAL A 303 10.11 10.37 22.60
N ARG A 304 11.21 10.76 21.97
CA ARG A 304 12.34 11.46 22.59
C ARG A 304 12.12 12.96 22.50
N SER A 305 11.52 13.55 23.54
CA SER A 305 11.09 14.96 23.51
C SER A 305 12.22 15.96 23.24
N ASN A 306 13.48 15.62 23.52
CA ASN A 306 14.64 16.48 23.25
C ASN A 306 15.32 16.15 21.90
N ASN A 307 14.89 15.09 21.23
CA ASN A 307 15.41 14.64 19.93
C ASN A 307 14.27 14.11 19.04
N THR A 308 13.52 15.04 18.43
CA THR A 308 12.30 14.72 17.66
C THR A 308 12.50 14.70 16.14
N ASP A 309 13.68 15.04 15.64
CA ASP A 309 13.92 15.26 14.20
C ASP A 309 13.63 13.99 13.39
N HIS A 310 14.12 12.85 13.86
CA HIS A 310 13.86 11.51 13.32
C HIS A 310 13.09 10.66 14.33
N GLY A 311 12.34 11.29 15.23
CA GLY A 311 11.66 10.59 16.33
C GLY A 311 10.45 9.81 15.84
N LEU A 312 10.11 8.68 16.48
CA LEU A 312 8.95 7.85 16.12
C LEU A 312 7.60 8.59 16.11
N GLY A 313 7.47 9.65 16.93
CA GLY A 313 6.27 10.49 16.98
C GLY A 313 6.20 11.56 15.89
N ASN A 314 7.27 11.76 15.12
CA ASN A 314 7.29 12.72 14.02
C ASN A 314 6.83 12.02 12.73
N GLN A 315 5.54 12.12 12.41
CA GLN A 315 4.96 11.42 11.24
C GLN A 315 5.60 11.81 9.90
N PHE A 316 6.34 12.91 9.84
CA PHE A 316 7.01 13.35 8.61
C PHE A 316 8.36 12.67 8.36
N THR A 317 8.96 12.06 9.38
CA THR A 317 10.34 11.53 9.32
C THR A 317 10.52 10.29 10.21
N ASN A 318 9.42 9.73 10.73
CA ASN A 318 9.47 8.56 11.62
C ASN A 318 10.08 7.34 10.95
N ILE A 319 10.00 7.23 9.62
CA ILE A 319 10.63 6.17 8.83
C ILE A 319 12.16 6.24 8.82
N ASP A 320 12.76 7.38 9.21
CA ASP A 320 14.20 7.49 9.41
C ASP A 320 14.64 6.76 10.69
N ASN A 321 13.71 6.57 11.65
CA ASN A 321 14.01 5.97 12.94
C ASN A 321 14.27 4.47 12.80
N TYR A 322 15.36 3.96 13.36
CA TYR A 322 15.66 2.52 13.32
C TYR A 322 14.55 1.67 13.96
N MET A 323 13.96 2.17 15.04
CA MET A 323 12.91 1.43 15.75
C MET A 323 11.61 1.38 14.95
N PHE A 324 11.36 2.29 14.00
CA PHE A 324 10.20 2.21 13.12
C PHE A 324 10.18 0.84 12.42
N TRP A 325 11.32 0.47 11.83
CA TRP A 325 11.49 -0.79 11.11
C TRP A 325 11.40 -2.01 12.02
N LYS A 326 11.91 -1.93 13.26
CA LYS A 326 11.80 -3.03 14.23
C LYS A 326 10.37 -3.30 14.66
N LEU A 327 9.57 -2.24 14.77
CA LEU A 327 8.18 -2.30 15.20
C LEU A 327 7.27 -2.71 14.05
N HIS A 328 7.43 -2.13 12.87
CA HIS A 328 6.67 -2.49 11.68
C HIS A 328 7.02 -3.87 11.15
N GLY A 329 8.29 -4.30 11.25
CA GLY A 329 8.64 -5.68 10.98
C GLY A 329 8.03 -6.67 11.97
N TRP A 330 7.78 -6.27 13.23
CA TRP A 330 7.04 -7.12 14.17
C TRP A 330 5.57 -7.25 13.76
N ILE A 331 4.93 -6.14 13.36
CA ILE A 331 3.57 -6.14 12.79
C ILE A 331 3.51 -7.06 11.56
N ASP A 332 4.49 -6.96 10.67
CA ASP A 332 4.58 -7.79 9.47
C ASP A 332 4.74 -9.29 9.81
N ASN A 333 5.57 -9.61 10.82
CA ASN A 333 5.71 -10.98 11.32
C ASN A 333 4.40 -11.53 11.93
N VAL A 334 3.64 -10.70 12.65
CA VAL A 334 2.32 -11.06 13.19
C VAL A 334 1.37 -11.36 12.04
N TRP A 335 1.34 -10.51 11.02
CA TRP A 335 0.49 -10.72 9.85
C TRP A 335 0.87 -11.98 9.07
N GLU A 336 2.16 -12.24 8.88
CA GLU A 336 2.65 -13.45 8.22
C GLU A 336 2.23 -14.72 8.97
N LYS A 337 2.39 -14.74 10.30
CA LYS A 337 1.90 -15.85 11.15
C LYS A 337 0.40 -16.07 10.98
N TYR A 338 -0.39 -15.00 10.95
CA TYR A 338 -1.84 -15.08 10.73
C TYR A 338 -2.17 -15.68 9.37
N ARG A 339 -1.54 -15.21 8.30
CA ARG A 339 -1.74 -15.73 6.92
C ARG A 339 -1.43 -17.22 6.85
N VAL A 340 -0.27 -17.64 7.34
CA VAL A 340 0.14 -19.06 7.37
C VAL A 340 -0.86 -19.89 8.17
N ALA A 341 -1.31 -19.42 9.34
CA ALA A 341 -2.29 -20.12 10.17
C ALA A 341 -3.68 -20.21 9.53
N LYS A 342 -4.07 -19.26 8.66
CA LYS A 342 -5.28 -19.33 7.81
C LYS A 342 -5.11 -20.19 6.55
N GLY A 343 -3.91 -20.72 6.30
CA GLY A 343 -3.60 -21.52 5.10
C GLY A 343 -3.38 -20.68 3.84
N LEU A 344 -3.12 -19.38 3.98
CA LEU A 344 -2.77 -18.49 2.87
C LEU A 344 -1.28 -18.62 2.55
N SER A 345 -0.91 -18.45 1.28
CA SER A 345 0.49 -18.57 0.86
C SER A 345 1.23 -17.26 1.14
N PRO A 346 2.51 -17.31 1.55
CA PRO A 346 3.38 -16.13 1.62
C PRO A 346 3.62 -15.47 0.25
N THR A 347 3.27 -16.17 -0.85
CA THR A 347 3.59 -15.78 -2.23
C THR A 347 2.41 -15.88 -3.19
N ASP A 348 1.17 -15.94 -2.68
CA ASP A 348 0.01 -15.89 -3.56
C ASP A 348 -0.10 -14.56 -4.31
N GLN A 349 -0.82 -14.61 -5.42
CA GLN A 349 -0.94 -13.47 -6.32
C GLN A 349 -1.73 -12.32 -5.69
N GLU A 350 -2.69 -12.61 -4.81
CA GLU A 350 -3.48 -11.57 -4.16
C GLU A 350 -2.60 -10.68 -3.26
N LEU A 351 -1.71 -11.28 -2.47
CA LEU A 351 -0.74 -10.54 -1.68
C LEU A 351 0.24 -9.75 -2.57
N LYS A 352 0.76 -10.37 -3.65
CA LYS A 352 1.67 -9.69 -4.58
C LYS A 352 1.01 -8.47 -5.22
N ASP A 353 -0.21 -8.63 -5.71
CA ASP A 353 -1.00 -7.54 -6.29
C ASP A 353 -1.27 -6.43 -5.26
N ALA A 354 -1.55 -6.79 -4.01
CA ALA A 354 -1.79 -5.83 -2.95
C ALA A 354 -0.53 -5.02 -2.60
N VAL A 355 0.62 -5.68 -2.46
CA VAL A 355 1.91 -5.03 -2.20
C VAL A 355 2.31 -4.13 -3.37
N ALA A 356 2.19 -4.61 -4.61
CA ALA A 356 2.47 -3.81 -5.81
C ALA A 356 1.52 -2.60 -5.91
N ALA A 357 0.24 -2.76 -5.61
CA ALA A 357 -0.71 -1.64 -5.59
C ALA A 357 -0.30 -0.54 -4.59
N GLN A 358 0.24 -0.91 -3.43
CA GLN A 358 0.73 0.06 -2.44
C GLN A 358 2.05 0.73 -2.86
N CYS A 359 2.93 -0.01 -3.55
CA CYS A 359 4.12 0.55 -4.19
C CYS A 359 3.75 1.67 -5.16
N TYR A 360 2.88 1.37 -6.12
CA TYR A 360 2.46 2.36 -7.09
C TYR A 360 1.72 3.55 -6.48
N GLU A 361 0.93 3.32 -5.43
CA GLU A 361 0.26 4.41 -4.71
C GLU A 361 1.29 5.36 -4.06
N MET A 362 2.31 4.82 -3.39
CA MET A 362 3.40 5.63 -2.84
C MET A 362 4.15 6.42 -3.92
N ASP A 363 4.44 5.78 -5.05
CA ASP A 363 5.06 6.39 -6.22
C ASP A 363 4.24 7.55 -6.82
N ALA A 364 2.93 7.33 -6.95
CA ALA A 364 2.02 8.35 -7.44
C ALA A 364 1.97 9.57 -6.52
N ILE A 365 1.97 9.32 -5.21
CA ILE A 365 2.01 10.36 -4.18
C ILE A 365 3.36 11.10 -4.22
N ALA A 366 4.48 10.38 -4.34
CA ALA A 366 5.81 10.95 -4.47
C ALA A 366 5.89 11.91 -5.67
N ARG A 367 5.30 11.55 -6.82
CA ARG A 367 5.23 12.44 -7.99
C ARG A 367 4.34 13.66 -7.83
N VAL A 368 3.30 13.62 -6.98
CA VAL A 368 2.55 14.83 -6.60
C VAL A 368 3.42 15.77 -5.77
N ILE A 369 4.27 15.23 -4.89
CA ILE A 369 5.17 16.00 -4.04
C ILE A 369 6.31 16.59 -4.86
N ASN A 370 6.94 15.78 -5.71
CA ASN A 370 8.04 16.16 -6.57
C ASN A 370 7.78 15.67 -8.00
N PRO A 371 7.23 16.54 -8.87
CA PRO A 371 6.97 16.21 -10.27
C PRO A 371 8.22 15.93 -11.11
N GLU A 372 9.40 16.30 -10.61
CA GLU A 372 10.69 16.03 -11.27
C GLU A 372 11.25 14.64 -10.94
N LEU A 373 10.59 13.87 -10.07
CA LEU A 373 10.86 12.43 -9.93
C LEU A 373 10.57 11.77 -11.28
N THR A 374 11.62 11.61 -12.07
CA THR A 374 11.56 10.83 -13.30
C THR A 374 11.21 9.40 -12.91
N PRO A 375 10.20 8.77 -13.52
CA PRO A 375 10.06 7.32 -13.42
C PRO A 375 11.39 6.66 -13.80
N ASP A 376 11.62 5.42 -13.33
CA ASP A 376 12.62 4.54 -13.96
C ASP A 376 12.52 4.75 -15.48
N PRO A 377 13.62 5.00 -16.20
CA PRO A 377 13.58 5.51 -17.55
C PRO A 377 12.58 4.71 -18.37
N GLU A 378 11.42 5.33 -18.61
CA GLU A 378 10.40 4.76 -19.48
C GLU A 378 11.05 4.77 -20.84
N ASP A 379 11.54 3.60 -21.29
CA ASP A 379 11.67 3.40 -22.71
C ASP A 379 10.31 3.78 -23.31
N PRO A 380 10.26 4.63 -24.35
CA PRO A 380 9.01 5.01 -24.96
C PRO A 380 8.21 3.75 -25.23
N LEU A 381 6.92 3.76 -24.83
CA LEU A 381 6.02 2.63 -25.05
C LEU A 381 6.30 2.02 -26.42
N PRO A 382 6.44 0.69 -26.51
CA PRO A 382 6.75 0.05 -27.78
C PRO A 382 5.78 0.60 -28.82
N THR A 383 6.30 0.97 -29.99
CA THR A 383 5.41 1.38 -31.08
C THR A 383 4.49 0.20 -31.33
N GLU A 384 3.19 0.35 -31.11
CA GLU A 384 2.23 -0.73 -31.24
C GLU A 384 1.23 -0.39 -32.33
N SER A 385 0.65 -1.41 -32.94
CA SER A 385 -0.38 -1.23 -33.96
C SER A 385 -1.51 -2.25 -33.78
N GLY A 386 -2.59 -2.08 -34.52
CA GLY A 386 -3.77 -2.94 -34.45
C GLY A 386 -4.94 -2.27 -33.75
N VAL A 387 -6.12 -2.91 -33.89
CA VAL A 387 -7.42 -2.32 -33.56
C VAL A 387 -7.48 -1.81 -32.13
N PHE A 388 -6.95 -2.56 -31.17
CA PHE A 388 -6.97 -2.11 -29.78
C PHE A 388 -6.18 -0.81 -29.60
N HIS A 389 -4.91 -0.78 -30.01
CA HIS A 389 -4.04 0.38 -29.85
C HIS A 389 -4.57 1.62 -30.57
N THR A 390 -5.04 1.47 -31.81
CA THR A 390 -5.41 2.62 -32.65
C THR A 390 -6.85 3.10 -32.47
N THR A 391 -7.75 2.25 -31.97
CA THR A 391 -9.19 2.59 -31.89
C THR A 391 -9.83 2.41 -30.52
N VAL A 392 -9.41 1.41 -29.72
CA VAL A 392 -10.03 1.14 -28.42
C VAL A 392 -9.32 1.91 -27.29
N ARG A 393 -7.99 1.85 -27.23
CA ARG A 393 -7.19 2.56 -26.23
C ARG A 393 -7.49 4.07 -26.19
N PRO A 394 -7.64 4.79 -27.32
CA PRO A 394 -8.04 6.20 -27.31
C PRO A 394 -9.40 6.46 -26.65
N ILE A 395 -10.34 5.50 -26.68
CA ILE A 395 -11.63 5.62 -26.00
C ILE A 395 -11.41 5.56 -24.48
N PHE A 396 -10.53 4.68 -24.01
CA PHE A 396 -10.21 4.55 -22.59
C PHE A 396 -9.41 5.75 -22.05
N GLU A 397 -8.48 6.26 -22.84
CA GLU A 397 -7.62 7.39 -22.48
C GLU A 397 -8.27 8.76 -22.78
N SER A 398 -9.46 8.77 -23.38
CA SER A 398 -10.18 10.00 -23.69
C SER A 398 -10.48 10.80 -22.42
N ALA A 399 -10.06 12.06 -22.41
CA ALA A 399 -10.37 13.02 -21.35
C ALA A 399 -11.88 13.27 -21.14
N ILE A 400 -12.71 12.91 -22.14
CA ILE A 400 -14.17 13.03 -22.08
C ILE A 400 -14.76 11.95 -21.16
N HIS A 401 -14.30 10.71 -21.31
CA HIS A 401 -14.86 9.55 -20.62
C HIS A 401 -14.12 9.25 -19.31
N LYS A 402 -12.84 9.62 -19.22
CA LYS A 402 -12.01 9.44 -18.01
C LYS A 402 -11.95 8.00 -17.51
N CYS A 403 -12.04 6.99 -18.40
CA CYS A 403 -11.87 5.59 -18.00
C CYS A 403 -10.50 5.41 -17.34
N SER A 404 -9.44 5.91 -17.99
CA SER A 404 -8.08 5.94 -17.43
C SER A 404 -7.93 6.89 -16.25
N GLY A 405 -8.88 7.79 -15.97
CA GLY A 405 -8.84 8.62 -14.76
C GLY A 405 -9.18 7.85 -13.49
N CYS A 406 -9.98 6.78 -13.61
CA CYS A 406 -10.27 5.86 -12.50
C CYS A 406 -9.46 4.56 -12.60
N HIS A 407 -9.20 4.10 -13.82
CA HIS A 407 -8.48 2.87 -14.15
C HIS A 407 -7.15 3.23 -14.81
N ALA A 408 -6.37 4.04 -14.11
CA ALA A 408 -5.12 4.60 -14.60
C ALA A 408 -4.04 3.53 -14.72
N ALA A 409 -2.84 3.94 -15.14
CA ALA A 409 -1.68 3.06 -15.13
C ALA A 409 -1.48 2.41 -13.75
N PRO A 410 -0.90 1.20 -13.67
CA PRO A 410 -0.52 0.56 -12.42
C PRO A 410 0.21 1.55 -11.51
N SER A 411 1.17 2.30 -12.08
CA SER A 411 1.96 3.36 -11.45
C SER A 411 1.17 4.44 -10.72
N THR A 412 -0.15 4.55 -10.93
CA THR A 412 -1.02 5.57 -10.34
C THR A 412 -2.12 5.01 -9.43
N GLY A 413 -2.09 3.71 -9.13
CA GLY A 413 -3.05 3.07 -8.22
C GLY A 413 -4.41 2.81 -8.88
N PRO A 414 -4.50 1.87 -9.83
CA PRO A 414 -5.72 1.62 -10.61
C PRO A 414 -6.88 1.12 -9.74
N GLN A 415 -8.06 1.73 -9.90
CA GLN A 415 -9.26 1.24 -9.21
C GLN A 415 -9.60 -0.20 -9.65
N ALA A 416 -9.98 -1.01 -8.67
CA ALA A 416 -10.29 -2.43 -8.84
C ALA A 416 -9.16 -3.30 -9.45
N GLY A 417 -7.91 -2.82 -9.41
CA GLY A 417 -6.76 -3.51 -10.01
C GLY A 417 -6.85 -3.59 -11.54
N LEU A 418 -7.55 -2.63 -12.17
CA LEU A 418 -7.74 -2.56 -13.61
C LEU A 418 -7.05 -1.31 -14.17
N SER A 419 -6.08 -1.51 -15.07
CA SER A 419 -5.42 -0.43 -15.80
C SER A 419 -5.85 -0.42 -17.26
N LEU A 420 -6.31 0.74 -17.74
CA LEU A 420 -6.88 0.95 -19.07
C LEU A 420 -6.10 1.96 -19.92
N GLY A 421 -4.97 2.47 -19.43
CA GLY A 421 -4.14 3.44 -20.14
C GLY A 421 -2.95 3.90 -19.33
N GLY A 422 -2.29 4.95 -19.79
CA GLY A 422 -1.11 5.55 -19.17
C GLY A 422 0.21 4.99 -19.73
N ASP A 423 1.18 4.74 -18.86
CA ASP A 423 2.54 4.29 -19.17
C ASP A 423 2.66 2.78 -19.46
N ILE A 424 1.55 2.05 -19.56
CA ILE A 424 1.54 0.61 -19.91
C ILE A 424 1.31 0.34 -21.39
N SER A 425 1.90 -0.74 -21.90
CA SER A 425 1.70 -1.15 -23.28
C SER A 425 0.26 -1.59 -23.53
N SER A 426 -0.18 -1.43 -24.77
CA SER A 426 -1.52 -1.82 -25.19
C SER A 426 -1.66 -3.35 -25.15
N ALA A 427 -0.57 -4.09 -25.39
CA ALA A 427 -0.53 -5.52 -25.22
C ALA A 427 -0.78 -5.92 -23.76
N ASP A 428 -0.19 -5.20 -22.81
CA ASP A 428 -0.37 -5.46 -21.37
C ASP A 428 -1.79 -5.10 -20.92
N ILE A 429 -2.36 -3.99 -21.42
CA ILE A 429 -3.78 -3.66 -21.19
C ILE A 429 -4.66 -4.82 -21.68
N VAL A 430 -4.46 -5.30 -22.91
CA VAL A 430 -5.26 -6.41 -23.45
C VAL A 430 -5.06 -7.70 -22.63
N ALA A 431 -3.83 -8.02 -22.23
CA ALA A 431 -3.53 -9.17 -21.39
C ALA A 431 -4.19 -9.08 -20.01
N GLY A 432 -4.29 -7.88 -19.44
CA GLY A 432 -5.00 -7.58 -18.19
C GLY A 432 -6.53 -7.60 -18.31
N LEU A 433 -7.07 -7.58 -19.53
CA LEU A 433 -8.52 -7.59 -19.79
C LEU A 433 -9.04 -8.98 -20.20
N VAL A 434 -8.34 -9.63 -21.12
CA VAL A 434 -8.84 -10.83 -21.80
C VAL A 434 -8.84 -12.02 -20.86
N ASN A 435 -10.01 -12.63 -20.70
CA ASN A 435 -10.27 -13.79 -19.86
C ASN A 435 -9.92 -13.63 -18.37
N LYS A 436 -9.72 -12.40 -17.88
CA LYS A 436 -9.48 -12.14 -16.45
C LYS A 436 -10.80 -12.07 -15.67
N PRO A 437 -10.90 -12.69 -14.48
CA PRO A 437 -12.08 -12.54 -13.62
C PRO A 437 -12.36 -11.07 -13.28
N SER A 438 -13.62 -10.66 -13.23
CA SER A 438 -13.96 -9.32 -12.76
C SER A 438 -14.23 -9.32 -11.25
N ARG A 439 -13.44 -8.56 -10.47
CA ARG A 439 -13.64 -8.38 -9.02
C ARG A 439 -15.03 -7.82 -8.66
N ALA A 440 -15.66 -7.13 -9.61
CA ALA A 440 -16.95 -6.46 -9.44
C ALA A 440 -18.04 -6.98 -10.40
N GLY A 441 -17.80 -8.14 -11.04
CA GLY A 441 -18.71 -8.77 -12.00
C GLY A 441 -19.19 -10.16 -11.59
N GLY A 442 -19.02 -10.57 -10.33
CA GLY A 442 -19.50 -11.86 -9.84
C GLY A 442 -18.95 -13.04 -10.64
N GLN A 443 -19.79 -13.67 -11.48
CA GLN A 443 -19.42 -14.77 -12.37
C GLN A 443 -18.77 -14.34 -13.69
N PHE A 444 -18.80 -13.05 -14.04
CA PHE A 444 -18.31 -12.55 -15.32
C PHE A 444 -16.79 -12.34 -15.36
N LYS A 445 -16.23 -12.40 -16.58
CA LYS A 445 -14.86 -11.98 -16.88
C LYS A 445 -14.85 -10.54 -17.42
N LEU A 446 -13.72 -9.85 -17.32
CA LEU A 446 -13.55 -8.49 -17.83
C LEU A 446 -13.83 -8.43 -19.34
N VAL A 447 -13.11 -9.23 -20.15
CA VAL A 447 -13.36 -9.42 -21.57
C VAL A 447 -13.40 -10.91 -21.91
N VAL A 448 -14.44 -11.34 -22.62
CA VAL A 448 -14.60 -12.68 -23.20
C VAL A 448 -14.48 -12.56 -24.71
N PRO A 449 -13.35 -13.02 -25.31
CA PRO A 449 -13.16 -13.01 -26.76
C PRO A 449 -14.35 -13.61 -27.52
N GLY A 450 -14.86 -12.89 -28.50
CA GLY A 450 -16.00 -13.29 -29.33
C GLY A 450 -17.38 -13.02 -28.70
N ASP A 451 -17.45 -12.65 -27.43
CA ASP A 451 -18.74 -12.49 -26.72
C ASP A 451 -18.79 -11.20 -25.88
N PRO A 452 -19.22 -10.07 -26.48
CA PRO A 452 -19.43 -8.81 -25.76
C PRO A 452 -20.48 -8.94 -24.66
N GLU A 453 -21.47 -9.82 -24.83
CA GLU A 453 -22.52 -10.04 -23.85
C GLU A 453 -22.05 -10.93 -22.68
N GLN A 454 -20.86 -11.54 -22.74
CA GLN A 454 -20.24 -12.16 -21.57
C GLN A 454 -19.08 -11.34 -21.02
N SER A 455 -18.80 -10.18 -21.62
CA SER A 455 -17.72 -9.27 -21.24
C SER A 455 -18.20 -8.20 -20.27
N TRP A 456 -17.79 -8.28 -19.01
CA TRP A 456 -18.23 -7.35 -17.97
C TRP A 456 -17.87 -5.89 -18.29
N LEU A 457 -16.68 -5.66 -18.86
CA LEU A 457 -16.23 -4.33 -19.26
C LEU A 457 -17.23 -3.66 -20.23
N TYR A 458 -17.65 -4.38 -21.27
CA TYR A 458 -18.62 -3.88 -22.24
C TYR A 458 -19.98 -3.64 -21.61
N ARG A 459 -20.47 -4.57 -20.76
CA ARG A 459 -21.75 -4.41 -20.08
C ARG A 459 -21.80 -3.18 -19.17
N LYS A 460 -20.71 -2.87 -18.49
CA LYS A 460 -20.56 -1.68 -17.66
C LYS A 460 -20.53 -0.41 -18.52
N ALA A 461 -19.79 -0.43 -19.62
CA ALA A 461 -19.72 0.68 -20.59
C ALA A 461 -21.06 0.97 -21.27
N ALA A 462 -21.77 -0.07 -21.71
CA ALA A 462 -23.05 0.01 -22.40
C ALA A 462 -24.25 0.19 -21.46
N GLY A 463 -24.04 0.16 -20.14
CA GLY A 463 -25.09 0.27 -19.13
C GLY A 463 -26.07 -0.90 -19.09
N THR A 464 -25.65 -2.09 -19.54
CA THR A 464 -26.46 -3.32 -19.52
C THR A 464 -26.10 -4.27 -18.38
N ALA A 465 -25.13 -3.90 -17.52
CA ALA A 465 -24.69 -4.71 -16.38
C ALA A 465 -25.83 -5.06 -15.39
N ALA A 466 -26.77 -4.14 -15.17
CA ALA A 466 -27.89 -4.34 -14.24
C ALA A 466 -28.85 -5.46 -14.65
N THR A 467 -29.01 -5.70 -15.96
CA THR A 467 -29.92 -6.72 -16.49
C THR A 467 -29.18 -8.00 -16.91
N ALA A 468 -27.86 -8.06 -16.71
CA ALA A 468 -27.02 -9.18 -17.11
C ALA A 468 -27.17 -10.43 -16.22
N GLY A 469 -27.93 -10.35 -15.12
CA GLY A 469 -28.09 -11.46 -14.18
C GLY A 469 -26.79 -11.77 -13.43
N CYS A 470 -26.05 -10.75 -13.02
CA CYS A 470 -24.85 -10.93 -12.20
C CYS A 470 -25.19 -11.67 -10.90
N ARG A 471 -24.38 -12.67 -10.58
CA ARG A 471 -24.43 -13.49 -9.37
C ARG A 471 -23.08 -13.38 -8.67
N PRO A 472 -23.05 -12.93 -7.41
CA PRO A 472 -21.81 -12.90 -6.65
C PRO A 472 -21.13 -14.28 -6.62
N SER A 473 -19.81 -14.30 -6.59
CA SER A 473 -19.01 -15.51 -6.42
C SER A 473 -18.23 -15.45 -5.11
N ALA A 474 -17.48 -16.51 -4.79
CA ALA A 474 -16.67 -16.55 -3.57
C ALA A 474 -15.63 -15.42 -3.50
N THR A 475 -15.23 -14.86 -4.65
CA THR A 475 -14.14 -13.88 -4.75
C THR A 475 -14.55 -12.60 -5.48
N ALA A 476 -15.83 -12.40 -5.80
CA ALA A 476 -16.29 -11.23 -6.54
C ALA A 476 -17.72 -10.81 -6.20
N SER A 477 -17.91 -9.49 -6.08
CA SER A 477 -19.22 -8.86 -5.89
C SER A 477 -19.87 -8.50 -7.23
N CYS A 478 -21.15 -8.13 -7.22
CA CYS A 478 -21.87 -7.64 -8.39
C CYS A 478 -22.09 -6.12 -8.29
N ASN A 479 -21.25 -5.34 -8.95
CA ASN A 479 -21.44 -3.90 -9.08
C ASN A 479 -21.98 -3.56 -10.46
N THR A 480 -23.29 -3.33 -10.56
CA THR A 480 -23.99 -3.13 -11.83
C THR A 480 -24.05 -1.67 -12.31
N GLY A 481 -23.43 -0.71 -11.60
CA GLY A 481 -23.44 0.70 -12.01
C GLY A 481 -22.79 0.92 -13.38
N VAL A 482 -23.20 1.92 -14.14
CA VAL A 482 -22.55 2.24 -15.41
C VAL A 482 -21.13 2.75 -15.17
N MET A 483 -20.19 2.38 -16.05
CA MET A 483 -18.82 2.92 -16.04
C MET A 483 -18.46 3.50 -17.40
N PRO A 484 -17.80 4.66 -17.48
CA PRO A 484 -17.52 5.60 -16.40
C PRO A 484 -18.77 6.06 -15.66
N GLN A 485 -18.63 6.41 -14.38
CA GLN A 485 -19.75 6.91 -13.59
C GLN A 485 -20.25 8.24 -14.17
N SER A 486 -21.56 8.34 -14.36
CA SER A 486 -22.23 9.58 -14.76
C SER A 486 -23.32 9.92 -13.76
N ALA A 487 -23.62 11.21 -13.60
CA ALA A 487 -24.62 11.69 -12.64
C ALA A 487 -26.02 11.05 -12.84
N GLU A 488 -26.32 10.60 -14.06
CA GLU A 488 -27.59 9.97 -14.41
C GLU A 488 -27.51 8.44 -14.54
N ASN A 489 -26.36 7.82 -14.21
CA ASN A 489 -26.10 6.39 -14.40
C ASN A 489 -26.43 5.92 -15.84
N LYS A 490 -26.05 6.74 -16.83
CA LYS A 490 -26.19 6.46 -18.27
C LYS A 490 -24.81 6.28 -18.92
N PRO A 491 -24.70 5.50 -20.01
CA PRO A 491 -23.46 5.38 -20.78
C PRO A 491 -22.91 6.75 -21.17
N THR A 492 -21.63 6.98 -20.88
CA THR A 492 -20.93 8.21 -21.31
C THR A 492 -20.34 8.06 -22.71
N LEU A 493 -19.97 6.83 -23.10
CA LEU A 493 -19.50 6.52 -24.44
C LEU A 493 -20.62 6.71 -25.45
N THR A 494 -20.28 7.28 -26.61
CA THR A 494 -21.19 7.39 -27.75
C THR A 494 -21.52 6.00 -28.31
N ASN A 495 -22.62 5.91 -29.07
CA ASN A 495 -22.98 4.66 -29.76
C ASN A 495 -21.87 4.16 -30.70
N ALA A 496 -21.12 5.08 -31.31
CA ALA A 496 -20.00 4.73 -32.18
C ALA A 496 -18.83 4.12 -31.38
N GLU A 497 -18.46 4.72 -30.25
CA GLU A 497 -17.40 4.19 -29.37
C GLU A 497 -17.79 2.85 -28.75
N LEU A 498 -19.05 2.70 -28.33
CA LEU A 498 -19.59 1.43 -27.87
C LEU A 498 -19.57 0.37 -28.99
N ALA A 499 -19.86 0.74 -30.22
CA ALA A 499 -19.76 -0.17 -31.37
C ALA A 499 -18.31 -0.58 -31.63
N THR A 500 -17.35 0.34 -31.55
CA THR A 500 -15.91 0.03 -31.66
C THR A 500 -15.46 -0.95 -30.60
N LEU A 501 -15.79 -0.70 -29.31
CA LEU A 501 -15.44 -1.60 -28.21
C LEU A 501 -16.12 -2.97 -28.39
N ARG A 502 -17.41 -3.00 -28.76
CA ARG A 502 -18.15 -4.22 -29.05
C ARG A 502 -17.49 -5.03 -30.17
N GLN A 503 -17.15 -4.37 -31.27
CA GLN A 503 -16.57 -5.01 -32.45
C GLN A 503 -15.20 -5.61 -32.12
N TRP A 504 -14.33 -4.89 -31.41
CA TRP A 504 -13.04 -5.43 -30.98
C TRP A 504 -13.21 -6.71 -30.15
N ILE A 505 -14.18 -6.76 -29.23
CA ILE A 505 -14.47 -7.98 -28.47
C ILE A 505 -15.00 -9.09 -29.39
N GLN A 506 -15.95 -8.78 -30.30
CA GLN A 506 -16.51 -9.74 -31.25
C GLN A 506 -15.43 -10.36 -32.15
N ASP A 507 -14.42 -9.58 -32.53
CA ASP A 507 -13.30 -10.02 -33.35
C ASP A 507 -12.28 -10.88 -32.57
N GLY A 508 -12.61 -11.25 -31.33
CA GLY A 508 -11.76 -12.08 -30.49
C GLY A 508 -10.82 -11.30 -29.58
N ALA A 509 -11.05 -9.99 -29.41
CA ALA A 509 -10.20 -9.11 -28.62
C ALA A 509 -8.71 -9.23 -28.99
N PRO A 510 -8.36 -9.11 -30.28
CA PRO A 510 -6.99 -9.34 -30.73
C PRO A 510 -6.02 -8.38 -30.02
N ALA A 511 -4.90 -8.93 -29.57
CA ALA A 511 -3.82 -8.15 -29.01
C ALA A 511 -3.18 -7.26 -30.09
N PRO A 512 -2.61 -6.11 -29.71
CA PRO A 512 -1.81 -5.27 -30.61
C PRO A 512 -0.64 -6.06 -31.19
N ALA A 513 -0.25 -5.72 -32.41
CA ALA A 513 0.98 -6.20 -33.01
C ALA A 513 2.14 -5.30 -32.60
N LYS A 514 3.23 -5.91 -32.13
CA LYS A 514 4.56 -5.28 -32.12
C LYS A 514 5.06 -5.22 -33.58
N PRO A 515 5.78 -4.17 -33.98
CA PRO A 515 6.31 -3.99 -35.33
C PRO A 515 7.25 -5.11 -35.76
#